data_AF-A0AAW2DI89-F1
#
_entry.id   AF-A0AAW2DI89-F1
#
_cell.length_a   1.000
_cell.length_b   1.000
_cell.length_c   1.000
_cell.angle_alpha   90.00
_cell.angle_beta   90.00
_cell.angle_gamma   90.00
#
_symmetry.space_group_name_H-M   'P 1'
#
loop_
_entity.id
_entity.type
_entity.pdbx_description
1 polymer ?
#
loop_
_entity_poly.entity_id
_entity_poly.type
_entity_poly.pdbx_seq_one_letter_code
_entity_poly.pdbx_strand_id
1 'polypeptide(L)'
;MMLQVWNTESGAKYSLNGPVGQVNALESINDLLFAGVEDGVILAWKGTCEGNLTFQLAATLKGHTHGITSLVVGGGNRLYSISKDHTIKVWDHENWQCVMTLNRHDDVVKSHVLG
;
A
#
# COMPACT_ATOMS: atom_id res chain seq x y z
N MET A 1 -12.61 12.35 1.81
CA MET A 1 -12.46 12.01 0.38
C MET A 1 -12.69 10.52 0.24
N MET A 2 -13.38 10.04 -0.81
CA MET A 2 -13.71 8.63 -0.98
C MET A 2 -12.96 8.07 -2.18
N LEU A 3 -12.31 6.91 -1.99
CA LEU A 3 -11.56 6.24 -3.05
C LEU A 3 -12.55 5.42 -3.89
N GLN A 4 -12.63 5.71 -5.19
CA GLN A 4 -13.48 4.99 -6.12
C GLN A 4 -12.62 4.18 -7.07
N VAL A 5 -12.90 2.88 -7.16
CA VAL A 5 -12.27 1.97 -8.11
C VAL A 5 -13.29 1.58 -9.17
N TRP A 6 -12.81 1.48 -10.40
CA TRP A 6 -13.65 1.24 -11.57
C TRP A 6 -13.15 -0.03 -12.25
N ASN A 7 -14.05 -0.99 -12.44
CA ASN A 7 -13.76 -2.15 -13.27
C ASN A 7 -13.97 -1.77 -14.74
N THR A 8 -12.92 -1.91 -15.57
CA THR A 8 -12.94 -1.53 -16.98
C THR A 8 -13.68 -2.53 -17.88
N GLU A 9 -13.85 -3.79 -17.44
CA GLU A 9 -14.57 -4.83 -18.19
C GLU A 9 -16.07 -4.79 -17.93
N SER A 10 -16.49 -4.62 -16.68
CA SER A 10 -17.91 -4.62 -16.29
C SER A 10 -18.51 -3.23 -16.15
N GLY A 11 -17.70 -2.16 -16.18
CA GLY A 11 -18.14 -0.79 -15.92
C GLY A 11 -18.59 -0.55 -14.47
N ALA A 12 -18.41 -1.52 -13.58
CA ALA A 12 -18.85 -1.43 -12.20
C ALA A 12 -17.96 -0.48 -11.38
N LYS A 13 -18.60 0.38 -10.60
CA LYS A 13 -17.93 1.27 -9.64
C LYS A 13 -17.98 0.69 -8.25
N TYR A 14 -16.86 0.72 -7.56
CA TYR A 14 -16.73 0.28 -6.18
C TYR A 14 -16.23 1.44 -5.33
N SER A 15 -16.91 1.70 -4.23
CA SER A 15 -16.46 2.65 -3.22
C SER A 15 -15.67 1.90 -2.17
N LEU A 16 -14.38 2.17 -2.07
CA LEU A 16 -13.54 1.59 -1.03
C LEU A 16 -13.71 2.43 0.24
N ASN A 17 -14.18 1.80 1.30
CA ASN A 17 -14.12 2.37 2.63
C ASN A 17 -12.64 2.34 3.08
N GLY A 18 -12.01 3.51 3.04
CA GLY A 18 -10.61 3.81 3.41
C GLY A 18 -10.52 5.27 3.88
N PRO A 19 -9.40 5.68 4.50
CA PRO A 19 -9.37 6.70 5.55
C PRO A 19 -9.72 8.10 5.04
N VAL A 20 -9.97 8.98 5.99
CA VAL A 20 -10.49 10.36 5.87
C VAL A 20 -9.54 11.33 5.11
N GLY A 21 -8.35 10.89 4.70
CA GLY A 21 -7.29 11.71 4.09
C GLY A 21 -7.17 11.66 2.57
N GLN A 22 -6.25 12.47 2.01
CA GLN A 22 -5.93 12.45 0.58
C GLN A 22 -5.07 11.23 0.23
N VAL A 23 -5.38 10.62 -0.91
CA VAL A 23 -4.58 9.52 -1.48
C VAL A 23 -3.64 10.13 -2.50
N ASN A 24 -2.34 9.95 -2.26
CA ASN A 24 -1.29 10.55 -3.09
C ASN A 24 -0.65 9.53 -4.02
N ALA A 25 -0.79 8.23 -3.74
CA ALA A 25 -0.22 7.14 -4.52
C ALA A 25 -1.16 5.94 -4.53
N LEU A 26 -1.26 5.26 -5.68
CA LEU A 26 -2.06 4.05 -5.88
C LEU A 26 -1.25 3.06 -6.71
N GLU A 27 -1.27 1.80 -6.32
CA GLU A 27 -0.63 0.69 -7.04
C GLU A 27 -1.45 -0.58 -6.89
N SER A 28 -1.38 -1.49 -7.87
CA SER A 28 -2.07 -2.78 -7.82
C SER A 28 -1.13 -3.92 -8.21
N ILE A 29 -1.21 -5.04 -7.49
CA ILE A 29 -0.51 -6.29 -7.84
C ILE A 29 -1.47 -7.47 -7.71
N ASN A 30 -1.70 -8.21 -8.80
CA ASN A 30 -2.66 -9.31 -8.83
C ASN A 30 -4.02 -8.85 -8.27
N ASP A 31 -4.53 -9.53 -7.24
CA ASP A 31 -5.78 -9.19 -6.55
C ASP A 31 -5.61 -8.13 -5.45
N LEU A 32 -4.41 -7.56 -5.27
CA LEU A 32 -4.15 -6.57 -4.24
C LEU A 32 -4.15 -5.16 -4.80
N LEU A 33 -4.78 -4.25 -4.07
CA LEU A 33 -4.73 -2.81 -4.32
C LEU A 33 -4.08 -2.12 -3.12
N PHE A 34 -3.19 -1.18 -3.40
CA PHE A 34 -2.52 -0.36 -2.40
C PHE A 34 -2.82 1.12 -2.59
N ALA A 35 -3.07 1.83 -1.50
CA ALA A 35 -3.19 3.27 -1.50
C ALA A 35 -2.33 3.89 -0.41
N GLY A 36 -1.44 4.80 -0.80
CA GLY A 36 -0.64 5.62 0.12
C GLY A 36 -1.37 6.91 0.45
N VAL A 37 -1.57 7.16 1.75
CA VAL A 37 -2.28 8.36 2.24
C VAL A 37 -1.33 9.37 2.88
N GLU A 38 -1.87 10.57 3.12
CA GLU A 38 -1.14 11.72 3.68
C GLU A 38 -0.55 11.48 5.08
N ASP A 39 -1.11 10.56 5.86
CA ASP A 39 -0.63 10.24 7.22
C ASP A 39 0.52 9.22 7.24
N GLY A 40 1.12 8.89 6.09
CA GLY A 40 2.18 7.89 5.99
C GLY A 40 1.69 6.44 6.15
N VAL A 41 0.38 6.25 6.04
CA VAL A 41 -0.25 4.93 6.07
C VAL A 41 -0.42 4.42 4.65
N ILE A 42 -0.21 3.12 4.44
CA ILE A 42 -0.58 2.44 3.21
C ILE A 42 -1.70 1.46 3.53
N LEU A 43 -2.82 1.61 2.85
CA LEU A 43 -3.90 0.64 2.92
C LEU A 43 -3.72 -0.41 1.84
N ALA A 44 -3.96 -1.66 2.18
CA ALA A 44 -3.97 -2.78 1.25
C ALA A 44 -5.35 -3.43 1.25
N TRP A 45 -5.96 -3.57 0.07
CA TRP A 45 -7.20 -4.31 -0.13
C TRP A 45 -6.95 -5.56 -0.97
N LYS A 46 -7.68 -6.63 -0.67
CA LYS A 46 -7.70 -7.85 -1.46
C LYS A 46 -9.04 -7.97 -2.20
N GLY A 47 -8.95 -8.14 -3.51
CA GLY A 47 -10.05 -8.44 -4.41
C GLY A 47 -10.50 -9.88 -4.23
N THR A 48 -11.81 -10.10 -4.14
CA THR A 48 -12.44 -11.41 -4.24
C THR A 48 -13.47 -11.39 -5.36
N CYS A 49 -13.55 -12.49 -6.12
CA CYS A 49 -14.42 -12.61 -7.29
C CYS A 49 -15.67 -13.48 -7.02
N GLU A 50 -16.02 -13.74 -5.76
CA GLU A 50 -17.25 -14.48 -5.42
C GLU A 50 -18.49 -13.64 -5.73
N GLY A 51 -19.04 -13.80 -6.94
CA GLY A 51 -20.29 -13.21 -7.39
C GLY A 51 -20.20 -11.78 -7.92
N ASN A 52 -19.28 -10.95 -7.40
CA ASN A 52 -18.91 -9.65 -7.95
C ASN A 52 -17.50 -9.26 -7.47
N LEU A 53 -16.74 -8.45 -8.22
CA LEU A 53 -15.40 -8.04 -7.78
C LEU A 53 -15.53 -7.11 -6.57
N THR A 54 -15.24 -7.60 -5.37
CA THR A 54 -15.24 -6.78 -4.16
C THR A 54 -13.85 -6.67 -3.58
N PHE A 55 -13.47 -5.48 -3.12
CA PHE A 55 -12.20 -5.24 -2.44
C PHE A 55 -12.47 -5.12 -0.94
N GLN A 56 -11.85 -5.99 -0.16
CA GLN A 56 -11.92 -5.95 1.30
C GLN A 56 -10.58 -5.50 1.87
N LEU A 57 -10.60 -4.68 2.92
CA LEU A 57 -9.38 -4.20 3.56
C LEU A 57 -8.65 -5.39 4.18
N ALA A 58 -7.47 -5.69 3.65
CA ALA A 58 -6.64 -6.82 4.09
C ALA A 58 -5.62 -6.39 5.15
N ALA A 59 -4.99 -5.23 4.97
CA ALA A 59 -3.98 -4.74 5.89
C ALA A 59 -3.84 -3.22 5.90
N THR A 60 -3.25 -2.71 6.97
CA THR A 60 -2.86 -1.31 7.15
C THR A 60 -1.38 -1.27 7.50
N LEU A 61 -0.54 -0.88 6.53
CA LEU A 61 0.89 -0.79 6.70
C LEU A 61 1.22 0.58 7.30
N LYS A 62 1.61 0.59 8.58
CA LYS A 62 2.01 1.79 9.30
C LYS A 62 3.52 1.80 9.48
N GLY A 63 4.15 2.96 9.30
CA GLY A 63 5.57 3.11 9.60
C GLY A 63 6.21 4.38 9.07
N HIS A 64 5.68 4.97 7.99
CA HIS A 64 6.12 6.29 7.58
C HIS A 64 5.56 7.36 8.53
N THR A 65 6.33 8.43 8.75
CA THR A 65 5.92 9.54 9.63
C THR A 65 5.29 10.70 8.87
N HIS A 66 5.38 10.69 7.54
CA HIS A 66 4.76 11.66 6.65
C HIS A 66 4.13 10.98 5.45
N GLY A 67 3.34 11.75 4.69
CA GLY A 67 2.60 11.28 3.53
C GLY A 67 3.44 10.52 2.51
N ILE A 68 2.84 9.44 2.03
CA ILE A 68 3.38 8.64 0.93
C ILE A 68 3.32 9.49 -0.34
N THR A 69 4.42 9.57 -1.07
CA THR A 69 4.51 10.29 -2.35
C THR A 69 4.44 9.35 -3.54
N SER A 70 4.87 8.10 -3.37
CA SER A 70 4.83 7.09 -4.43
C SER A 70 4.82 5.68 -3.84
N LEU A 71 4.18 4.77 -4.57
CA LEU A 71 4.19 3.34 -4.34
C LEU A 71 4.74 2.67 -5.60
N VAL A 72 5.52 1.60 -5.44
CA VAL A 72 6.07 0.84 -6.56
C VAL A 72 6.05 -0.63 -6.20
N VAL A 73 5.50 -1.47 -7.09
CA VAL A 73 5.59 -2.93 -6.97
C VAL A 73 6.93 -3.38 -7.54
N GLY A 74 7.66 -4.23 -6.80
CA GLY A 74 8.86 -4.89 -7.31
C GLY A 74 8.78 -6.40 -7.25
N GLY A 75 9.87 -7.06 -7.63
CA GLY A 75 9.95 -8.53 -7.66
C GLY A 75 9.96 -9.17 -6.26
N GLY A 76 9.57 -10.44 -6.18
CA GLY A 76 9.70 -11.25 -4.96
C GLY A 76 8.78 -10.82 -3.82
N ASN A 77 7.53 -10.50 -4.13
CA ASN A 77 6.50 -10.08 -3.18
C ASN A 77 6.81 -8.79 -2.41
N ARG A 78 7.46 -7.83 -3.07
CA ARG A 78 7.88 -6.56 -2.47
C ARG A 78 7.04 -5.39 -2.96
N LEU A 79 6.57 -4.59 -2.01
CA LEU A 79 6.04 -3.25 -2.26
C LEU A 79 7.04 -2.23 -1.72
N TYR A 80 7.33 -1.20 -2.49
CA TYR A 80 8.20 -0.10 -2.11
C TYR A 80 7.33 1.14 -1.92
N SER A 81 7.53 1.85 -0.82
CA SER A 81 6.87 3.13 -0.58
C SER A 81 7.88 4.22 -0.33
N ILE A 82 7.64 5.36 -0.96
CA ILE A 82 8.45 6.57 -0.83
C ILE A 82 7.60 7.59 -0.09
N SER A 83 8.19 8.28 0.90
CA SER A 83 7.48 9.25 1.72
C SER A 83 8.21 10.59 1.78
N LYS A 84 7.46 11.64 2.14
CA LYS A 84 8.01 12.95 2.54
C LYS A 84 8.88 12.88 3.80
N ASP A 85 8.89 11.77 4.54
CA ASP A 85 9.76 11.56 5.70
C ASP A 85 11.22 11.25 5.32
N HIS A 86 11.54 11.33 4.03
CA HIS A 86 12.87 11.07 3.47
C HIS A 86 13.34 9.62 3.58
N THR A 87 12.41 8.68 3.76
CA THR A 87 12.69 7.24 3.76
C THR A 87 11.98 6.52 2.63
N ILE A 88 12.55 5.38 2.25
CA ILE A 88 11.89 4.37 1.42
C ILE A 88 11.69 3.14 2.29
N LYS A 89 10.46 2.62 2.38
CA LYS A 89 10.18 1.36 3.06
C LYS A 89 9.90 0.26 2.07
N VAL A 90 10.42 -0.92 2.37
CA VAL A 90 10.15 -2.15 1.64
C VAL A 90 9.24 -3.00 2.49
N TRP A 91 8.15 -3.44 1.90
CA TRP A 91 7.12 -4.24 2.54
C TRP A 91 7.03 -5.60 1.87
N ASP A 92 6.88 -6.63 2.68
CA ASP A 92 6.43 -7.94 2.25
C ASP A 92 4.91 -7.94 2.21
N HIS A 93 4.31 -8.11 1.02
CA HIS A 93 2.86 -8.09 0.88
C HIS A 93 2.19 -9.47 1.05
N GLU A 94 2.94 -10.54 1.35
CA GLU A 94 2.35 -11.79 1.84
C GLU A 94 2.11 -11.71 3.35
N ASN A 95 3.09 -11.16 4.08
CA ASN A 95 3.05 -11.08 5.55
C ASN A 95 2.65 -9.70 6.10
N TRP A 96 2.48 -8.71 5.22
CA TRP A 96 2.16 -7.32 5.56
C TRP A 96 3.18 -6.64 6.49
N GLN A 97 4.45 -7.04 6.41
CA GLN A 97 5.52 -6.56 7.28
C GLN A 97 6.46 -5.62 6.56
N CYS A 98 6.96 -4.60 7.27
CA CYS A 98 8.10 -3.83 6.80
C CYS A 98 9.36 -4.69 6.97
N VAL A 99 10.05 -4.98 5.87
CA VAL A 99 11.28 -5.79 5.86
C VAL A 99 12.54 -4.94 5.80
N MET A 100 12.43 -3.69 5.38
CA MET A 100 13.56 -2.79 5.25
C MET A 100 13.12 -1.33 5.26
N THR A 101 13.94 -0.48 5.88
CA THR A 101 13.84 0.98 5.73
C THR A 101 15.17 1.50 5.20
N LEU A 102 15.11 2.19 4.06
CA LEU A 102 16.22 2.87 3.41
C LEU A 102 16.11 4.36 3.74
N ASN A 103 17.12 4.91 4.41
CA ASN A 103 17.18 6.33 4.68
C ASN A 103 17.98 7.02 3.57
N ARG A 104 17.60 8.26 3.22
CA ARG A 104 18.36 9.08 2.27
C ARG A 104 19.75 9.48 2.81
N HIS A 105 19.98 9.32 4.10
CA HIS A 105 21.26 9.51 4.78
C HIS A 105 21.83 8.14 5.21
N ASP A 106 22.52 7.48 4.29
CA ASP A 106 23.59 6.46 4.45
C ASP A 106 23.43 5.22 5.34
N ASP A 107 22.26 4.89 5.92
CA ASP A 107 22.10 3.59 6.60
C ASP A 107 20.84 2.83 6.16
N VAL A 108 21.08 1.64 5.59
CA VAL A 108 20.06 0.61 5.32
C VAL A 108 19.79 -0.12 6.63
N VAL A 109 18.65 0.17 7.26
CA VAL A 109 18.22 -0.58 8.44
C VAL A 109 17.33 -1.74 7.97
N LYS A 110 17.85 -2.97 8.10
CA LYS A 110 17.02 -4.17 8.01
C LYS A 110 16.25 -4.32 9.31
N SER A 111 14.92 -4.33 9.22
CA SER A 111 14.09 -4.72 10.37
C SER A 111 14.26 -6.23 10.57
N HIS A 112 14.95 -6.61 11.64
CA HIS A 112 15.00 -8.01 12.05
C HIS A 112 13.65 -8.39 12.66
N VAL A 113 12.90 -9.24 11.97
CA VAL A 113 11.79 -9.98 12.59
C VAL A 113 12.41 -11.18 13.31
N LEU A 114 12.37 -11.19 14.64
CA LEU A 114 12.74 -12.37 15.43
C LEU A 114 11.69 -13.45 15.17
N GLY A 115 12.14 -14.57 14.60
CA GLY A 115 11.41 -15.84 14.55
C GLY A 115 11.78 -16.71 15.72
#